data_AF-A0A938H1V8-F1
#
_entry.id   AF-A0A938H1V8-F1
#
_cell.length_a   1.000
_cell.length_b   1.000
_cell.length_c   1.000
_cell.angle_alpha   90.00
_cell.angle_beta   90.00
_cell.angle_gamma   90.00
#
_symmetry.space_group_name_H-M   'P 1'
#
loop_
_entity.id
_entity.type
_entity.pdbx_description
1 polymer ?
#
loop_
_entity_poly.entity_id
_entity_poly.type
_entity_poly.pdbx_seq_one_letter_code
_entity_poly.pdbx_strand_id
1 'polypeptide(L)'
;MKRPSSARRAAGFTLLETVIAIGVLAVLLTGFLVVFTPAAAGIRKSIGIQEADRLISVLEQELVTLRGDAQRNEHDNGFAKAIEWIKGSNAGNPDDALMLYQYRGDITSMRADGTPEPLAVIENKIPGKDYVVRTMLRRKDDPEFLKDLAAIEGGVYFVKCTQLVLQNGEMKPGTPGQITDSAGGGGTADNYADAVVAFTADFHMLPVKAVGYFSGSGGFAAQFERAKNPVFSRNLAVRR
;
A
#
# COMPACT_ATOMS: atom_id res chain seq x y z
N MET A 1 -27.13 22.56 -70.77
CA MET A 1 -25.68 22.32 -70.58
C MET A 1 -25.44 21.82 -69.15
N LYS A 2 -25.12 20.54 -68.96
CA LYS A 2 -24.71 19.97 -67.66
C LYS A 2 -23.18 19.83 -67.65
N ARG A 3 -22.51 20.44 -66.68
CA ARG A 3 -21.06 20.24 -66.43
C ARG A 3 -20.85 18.84 -65.83
N PRO A 4 -19.83 18.08 -66.24
CA PRO A 4 -19.51 16.83 -65.57
C PRO A 4 -18.84 17.12 -64.22
N SER A 5 -19.38 16.54 -63.16
CA SER A 5 -18.77 16.49 -61.83
C SER A 5 -17.53 15.58 -61.87
N SER A 6 -16.36 16.15 -61.60
CA SER A 6 -15.13 15.40 -61.34
C SER A 6 -15.32 14.57 -60.07
N ALA A 7 -15.40 13.26 -60.21
CA ALA A 7 -15.31 12.33 -59.09
C ALA A 7 -13.85 12.30 -58.62
N ARG A 8 -13.57 12.84 -57.42
CA ARG A 8 -12.29 12.62 -56.73
C ARG A 8 -12.12 11.11 -56.53
N ARG A 9 -11.15 10.50 -57.22
CA ARG A 9 -10.69 9.14 -56.91
C ARG A 9 -10.12 9.16 -55.49
N ALA A 10 -10.76 8.45 -54.57
CA ALA A 10 -10.14 8.12 -53.29
C ALA A 10 -8.93 7.23 -53.61
N ALA A 11 -7.72 7.70 -53.31
CA ALA A 11 -6.51 6.92 -53.48
C ALA A 11 -6.56 5.74 -52.48
N GLY A 12 -6.64 4.52 -52.99
CA GLY A 12 -6.50 3.31 -52.19
C GLY A 12 -5.02 3.06 -51.87
N PHE A 13 -4.74 2.54 -50.68
CA PHE A 13 -3.40 2.14 -50.29
C PHE A 13 -2.96 0.86 -51.02
N THR A 14 -1.70 0.81 -51.45
CA THR A 14 -1.15 -0.42 -52.05
C THR A 14 -0.83 -1.45 -50.95
N LEU A 15 -0.86 -2.73 -51.30
CA LEU A 15 -0.47 -3.83 -50.38
C LEU A 15 0.94 -3.60 -49.80
N LEU A 16 1.88 -3.15 -50.64
CA LEU A 16 3.26 -2.90 -50.24
C LEU A 16 3.37 -1.77 -49.21
N GLU A 17 2.66 -0.67 -49.43
CA GLU A 17 2.65 0.49 -48.52
C GLU A 17 2.07 0.15 -47.15
N THR A 18 1.03 -0.69 -47.13
CA THR A 18 0.40 -1.15 -45.88
C THR A 18 1.34 -2.04 -45.07
N VAL A 19 2.07 -2.94 -45.73
CA VAL A 19 3.04 -3.82 -45.07
C VAL A 19 4.22 -3.04 -44.50
N ILE A 20 4.74 -2.05 -45.24
CA ILE A 20 5.82 -1.17 -44.75
C ILE A 20 5.32 -0.33 -43.57
N ALA A 21 4.11 0.23 -43.65
CA ALA A 21 3.53 1.03 -42.58
C ALA A 21 3.34 0.23 -41.28
N ILE A 22 2.82 -1.00 -41.36
CA ILE A 22 2.67 -1.87 -40.19
C ILE A 22 4.04 -2.29 -39.63
N GLY A 23 5.01 -2.59 -40.49
CA GLY A 23 6.37 -2.94 -40.06
C GLY A 23 7.05 -1.81 -39.29
N VAL A 24 6.99 -0.57 -39.81
CA VAL A 24 7.52 0.61 -39.14
C VAL A 24 6.76 0.89 -37.84
N LEU A 25 5.43 0.81 -37.85
CA LEU A 25 4.61 1.01 -36.65
C LEU A 25 4.94 0.01 -35.54
N ALA A 26 5.10 -1.27 -35.87
CA ALA A 26 5.43 -2.31 -34.90
C ALA A 26 6.81 -2.08 -34.26
N VAL A 27 7.82 -1.70 -35.07
CA VAL A 27 9.17 -1.40 -34.56
C VAL A 27 9.14 -0.17 -33.64
N LEU A 28 8.42 0.88 -34.02
CA LEU A 28 8.27 2.08 -33.21
C LEU A 28 7.54 1.82 -31.89
N LEU A 29 6.44 1.07 -31.92
CA LEU A 29 5.69 0.71 -30.71
C LEU A 29 6.52 -0.16 -29.77
N THR A 30 7.26 -1.14 -30.30
CA THR A 30 8.08 -2.04 -29.49
C THR A 30 9.25 -1.28 -28.87
N GLY A 31 9.93 -0.42 -29.65
CA GLY A 31 11.00 0.44 -29.14
C GLY A 31 10.49 1.43 -28.08
N PHE A 32 9.31 2.01 -28.28
CA PHE A 32 8.66 2.86 -27.30
C PHE A 32 8.38 2.11 -25.99
N LEU A 33 7.76 0.93 -26.04
CA LEU A 33 7.45 0.15 -24.85
C LEU A 33 8.72 -0.26 -24.08
N VAL A 34 9.79 -0.66 -24.78
CA VAL A 34 11.07 -1.05 -24.15
C VAL A 34 11.70 0.09 -23.36
N VAL A 35 11.56 1.35 -23.79
CA VAL A 35 12.16 2.51 -23.11
C VAL A 35 11.22 3.11 -22.07
N PHE A 36 9.93 3.22 -22.38
CA PHE A 36 8.97 3.92 -21.52
C PHE A 36 8.45 3.06 -20.38
N THR A 37 8.37 1.73 -20.52
CA THR A 37 7.90 0.87 -19.43
C THR A 37 8.87 0.89 -18.23
N PRO A 38 10.21 0.75 -18.41
CA PRO A 38 11.16 0.90 -17.32
C PRO A 38 11.22 2.32 -16.76
N ALA A 39 11.13 3.36 -17.60
CA ALA A 39 11.15 4.76 -17.15
C ALA A 39 9.91 5.12 -16.32
N ALA A 40 8.73 4.69 -16.74
CA ALA A 40 7.50 4.85 -15.97
C ALA A 40 7.55 4.07 -14.65
N ALA A 41 8.17 2.88 -14.64
CA ALA A 41 8.43 2.14 -13.41
C ALA A 41 9.42 2.90 -12.49
N GLY A 42 10.45 3.55 -13.05
CA GLY A 42 11.40 4.38 -12.29
C GLY A 42 10.75 5.59 -11.63
N ILE A 43 9.86 6.29 -12.33
CA ILE A 43 9.08 7.43 -11.79
C ILE A 43 8.08 6.95 -10.72
N ARG A 44 7.44 5.79 -10.93
CA ARG A 44 6.56 5.18 -9.90
C ARG A 44 7.33 4.68 -8.67
N LYS A 45 8.60 4.31 -8.85
CA LYS A 45 9.47 3.80 -7.78
C LYS A 45 10.04 4.92 -6.90
N SER A 46 10.10 6.16 -7.39
CA SER A 46 10.41 7.30 -6.54
C SER A 46 9.18 7.69 -5.74
N ILE A 47 8.99 7.06 -4.59
CA ILE A 47 8.14 7.63 -3.54
C ILE A 47 8.74 9.02 -3.22
N GLY A 48 7.92 10.06 -3.32
CA GLY A 48 8.35 11.39 -2.90
C GLY A 48 8.63 11.36 -1.40
N ILE A 49 9.65 12.08 -0.93
CA ILE A 49 9.99 12.17 0.51
C ILE A 49 8.73 12.50 1.35
N GLN A 50 7.88 13.39 0.85
CA GLN A 50 6.61 13.77 1.48
C GLN A 50 5.60 12.61 1.60
N GLU A 51 5.55 11.72 0.61
CA GLU A 51 4.67 10.55 0.66
C GLU A 51 5.21 9.54 1.68
N ALA A 52 6.51 9.28 1.69
CA ALA A 52 7.13 8.41 2.69
C ALA A 52 6.88 8.93 4.12
N ASP A 53 7.10 10.23 4.36
CA ASP A 53 6.90 10.86 5.68
C ASP A 53 5.44 10.76 6.14
N ARG A 54 4.48 10.97 5.24
CA ARG A 54 3.05 10.78 5.54
C ARG A 54 2.74 9.32 5.89
N LEU A 55 3.27 8.36 5.12
CA LEU A 55 3.06 6.93 5.36
C LEU A 55 3.62 6.50 6.72
N ILE A 56 4.80 7.00 7.09
CA ILE A 56 5.42 6.76 8.40
C ILE A 56 4.58 7.35 9.52
N SER A 57 4.19 8.63 9.40
CA SER A 57 3.40 9.31 10.44
C SER A 57 2.08 8.60 10.70
N VAL A 58 1.39 8.12 9.66
CA VAL A 58 0.16 7.34 9.83
C VAL A 58 0.44 5.97 10.45
N LEU A 59 1.52 5.29 10.05
CA LEU A 59 1.92 4.03 10.68
C LEU A 59 2.14 4.20 12.19
N GLU A 60 2.91 5.21 12.60
CA GLU A 60 3.18 5.50 14.02
C GLU A 60 1.89 5.82 14.79
N GLN A 61 1.03 6.66 14.22
CA GLN A 61 -0.22 7.06 14.86
C GLN A 61 -1.19 5.88 14.97
N GLU A 62 -1.36 5.08 13.93
CA GLU A 62 -2.34 3.98 13.91
C GLU A 62 -1.90 2.76 14.72
N LEU A 63 -0.59 2.54 14.89
CA LEU A 63 -0.07 1.50 15.78
C LEU A 63 -0.51 1.72 17.24
N VAL A 64 -0.54 2.98 17.70
CA VAL A 64 -0.92 3.32 19.08
C VAL A 64 -2.41 3.70 19.23
N THR A 65 -3.12 3.93 18.12
CA THR A 65 -4.54 4.31 18.18
C THR A 65 -5.42 3.07 18.27
N LEU A 66 -6.21 2.93 19.34
CA LEU A 66 -7.26 1.91 19.45
C LEU A 66 -8.54 2.41 18.76
N ARG A 67 -8.94 1.74 17.68
CA ARG A 67 -10.13 2.11 16.89
C ARG A 67 -11.32 1.20 17.16
N GLY A 68 -12.45 1.83 17.47
CA GLY A 68 -13.70 1.13 17.76
C GLY A 68 -13.64 0.28 19.02
N ASP A 69 -14.73 -0.38 19.34
CA ASP A 69 -14.82 -1.18 20.57
C ASP A 69 -14.13 -2.54 20.42
N ALA A 70 -14.06 -3.09 19.20
CA ALA A 70 -13.34 -4.34 18.94
C ALA A 70 -11.88 -4.27 19.39
N GLN A 71 -11.12 -3.26 18.95
CA GLN A 71 -9.71 -3.12 19.34
C GLN A 71 -9.54 -2.71 20.81
N ARG A 72 -10.49 -1.97 21.39
CA ARG A 72 -10.47 -1.61 22.82
C ARG A 72 -10.76 -2.79 23.74
N ASN A 73 -11.47 -3.80 23.23
CA ASN A 73 -11.75 -5.03 23.95
C ASN A 73 -10.66 -6.09 23.73
N GLU A 74 -9.96 -6.03 22.59
CA GLU A 74 -8.86 -6.96 22.23
C GLU A 74 -7.51 -6.54 22.83
N HIS A 75 -7.26 -5.23 22.96
CA HIS A 75 -5.99 -4.70 23.46
C HIS A 75 -6.21 -3.72 24.61
N ASP A 76 -5.45 -3.89 25.70
CA ASP A 76 -5.55 -3.05 26.90
C ASP A 76 -5.17 -1.58 26.63
N ASN A 77 -4.20 -1.36 25.74
CA ASN A 77 -3.70 -0.04 25.37
C ASN A 77 -3.05 -0.07 23.97
N GLY A 78 -2.73 1.12 23.46
CA GLY A 78 -2.08 1.27 22.16
C GLY A 78 -0.71 0.60 22.06
N PHE A 79 0.01 0.49 23.17
CA PHE A 79 1.32 -0.18 23.19
C PHE A 79 1.18 -1.71 23.03
N ALA A 80 0.17 -2.32 23.67
CA ALA A 80 -0.17 -3.73 23.51
C ALA A 80 -0.52 -4.06 22.06
N LYS A 81 -1.40 -3.24 21.46
CA LYS A 81 -1.72 -3.32 20.03
C LYS A 81 -0.46 -3.22 19.17
N ALA A 82 0.38 -2.22 19.42
CA ALA A 82 1.58 -1.99 18.62
C ALA A 82 2.55 -3.18 18.67
N ILE A 83 2.80 -3.77 19.84
CA ILE A 83 3.64 -4.96 19.98
C ILE A 83 3.08 -6.12 19.15
N GLU A 84 1.78 -6.38 19.26
CA GLU A 84 1.13 -7.46 18.53
C GLU A 84 1.19 -7.23 17.02
N TRP A 85 0.88 -6.02 16.56
CA TRP A 85 0.86 -5.67 15.15
C TRP A 85 2.27 -5.68 14.53
N ILE A 86 3.28 -5.16 15.25
CA ILE A 86 4.68 -5.23 14.82
C ILE A 86 5.10 -6.69 14.67
N LYS A 87 4.78 -7.53 15.66
CA LYS A 87 5.07 -8.96 15.65
C LYS A 87 4.37 -9.67 14.49
N GLY A 88 3.05 -9.52 14.36
CA GLY A 88 2.23 -10.19 13.35
C GLY A 88 2.61 -9.81 11.91
N SER A 89 2.94 -8.54 11.68
CA SER A 89 3.21 -8.00 10.34
C SER A 89 4.30 -8.74 9.54
N ASN A 90 5.21 -9.45 10.22
CA ASN A 90 6.28 -10.21 9.61
C ASN A 90 6.41 -11.64 10.19
N ALA A 91 5.32 -12.19 10.75
CA ALA A 91 5.31 -13.53 11.35
C ALA A 91 5.04 -14.68 10.36
N GLY A 92 4.87 -14.38 9.06
CA GLY A 92 4.58 -15.38 8.02
C GLY A 92 3.08 -15.66 7.80
N ASN A 93 2.19 -14.94 8.49
CA ASN A 93 0.76 -14.93 8.22
C ASN A 93 0.37 -13.69 7.39
N PRO A 94 -0.07 -13.83 6.13
CA PRO A 94 -0.49 -12.69 5.32
C PRO A 94 -1.68 -11.92 5.87
N ASP A 95 -2.53 -12.54 6.69
CA ASP A 95 -3.71 -11.87 7.24
C ASP A 95 -3.34 -10.80 8.28
N ASP A 96 -2.19 -10.97 8.95
CA ASP A 96 -1.63 -10.01 9.91
C ASP A 96 -0.84 -8.87 9.23
N ALA A 97 -0.77 -8.86 7.90
CA ALA A 97 -0.03 -7.83 7.18
C ALA A 97 -0.64 -6.44 7.39
N LEU A 98 0.22 -5.46 7.65
CA LEU A 98 -0.19 -4.08 7.85
C LEU A 98 -0.34 -3.37 6.51
N MET A 99 -1.58 -3.07 6.13
CA MET A 99 -1.97 -2.43 4.88
C MET A 99 -2.04 -0.93 5.04
N LEU A 100 -1.24 -0.20 4.27
CA LEU A 100 -1.17 1.26 4.30
C LEU A 100 -1.55 1.83 2.93
N TYR A 101 -2.56 2.69 2.90
CA TYR A 101 -3.16 3.16 1.66
C TYR A 101 -3.85 4.50 1.85
N GLN A 102 -4.23 5.12 0.74
CA GLN A 102 -5.11 6.28 0.73
C GLN A 102 -6.44 5.91 0.11
N TYR A 103 -7.53 6.44 0.66
CA TYR A 103 -8.85 6.32 0.09
C TYR A 103 -9.63 7.63 0.25
N ARG A 104 -10.62 7.81 -0.62
CA ARG A 104 -11.58 8.89 -0.49
C ARG A 104 -12.60 8.51 0.57
N GLY A 105 -12.63 9.25 1.68
CA GLY A 105 -13.60 9.09 2.74
C GLY A 105 -14.73 10.12 2.62
N ASP A 106 -15.97 9.67 2.75
CA ASP A 106 -17.15 10.53 2.83
C ASP A 106 -17.18 11.29 4.17
N ILE A 107 -17.22 12.62 4.13
CA ILE A 107 -17.19 13.46 5.34
C ILE A 107 -18.54 13.38 6.09
N THR A 108 -19.62 12.99 5.39
CA THR A 108 -20.97 12.94 5.96
C THR A 108 -21.32 11.60 6.60
N SER A 109 -20.52 10.56 6.35
CA SER A 109 -20.77 9.21 6.85
C SER A 109 -19.55 8.65 7.57
N MET A 110 -19.68 8.47 8.88
CA MET A 110 -18.65 7.98 9.76
C MET A 110 -18.97 6.56 10.24
N ARG A 111 -17.96 5.70 10.25
CA ARG A 111 -18.00 4.35 10.83
C ARG A 111 -17.91 4.38 12.34
N ALA A 112 -18.24 3.25 12.96
CA ALA A 112 -18.10 3.03 14.40
C ALA A 112 -16.64 3.17 14.90
N ASP A 113 -15.66 2.94 14.02
CA ASP A 113 -14.22 3.03 14.34
C ASP A 113 -13.66 4.47 14.24
N GLY A 114 -14.53 5.46 13.94
CA GLY A 114 -14.17 6.86 13.77
C GLY A 114 -13.47 7.18 12.45
N THR A 115 -13.56 6.31 11.45
CA THR A 115 -13.11 6.58 10.08
C THR A 115 -14.29 6.84 9.15
N PRO A 116 -14.13 7.68 8.11
CA PRO A 116 -15.19 7.91 7.13
C PRO A 116 -15.44 6.66 6.27
N GLU A 117 -16.67 6.46 5.80
CA GLU A 117 -17.00 5.43 4.81
C GLU A 117 -16.35 5.74 3.44
N PRO A 118 -16.07 4.75 2.58
CA PRO A 118 -15.33 4.96 1.36
C PRO A 118 -16.26 5.49 0.26
N LEU A 119 -15.80 6.52 -0.45
CA LEU A 119 -16.57 7.19 -1.49
C LEU A 119 -16.07 6.83 -2.89
N ALA A 120 -16.65 5.78 -3.46
CA ALA A 120 -16.28 5.29 -4.79
C ALA A 120 -16.66 6.27 -5.91
N VAL A 121 -17.89 6.82 -5.86
CA VAL A 121 -18.44 7.72 -6.89
C VAL A 121 -18.31 9.18 -6.45
N ILE A 122 -17.63 9.97 -7.29
CA ILE A 122 -17.32 11.39 -7.06
C ILE A 122 -18.04 12.34 -8.02
N GLU A 123 -19.00 11.85 -8.81
CA GLU A 123 -19.75 12.69 -9.74
C GLU A 123 -20.46 13.81 -8.97
N ASN A 124 -20.21 15.06 -9.38
CA ASN A 124 -20.69 16.28 -8.72
C ASN A 124 -20.27 16.46 -7.25
N LYS A 125 -19.15 15.85 -6.84
CA LYS A 125 -18.61 15.97 -5.48
C LYS A 125 -17.33 16.78 -5.44
N ILE A 126 -17.16 17.54 -4.36
CA ILE A 126 -16.06 18.48 -4.16
C ILE A 126 -15.16 17.98 -3.02
N PRO A 127 -13.84 17.84 -3.26
CA PRO A 127 -12.87 17.56 -2.20
C PRO A 127 -12.92 18.62 -1.09
N GLY A 128 -12.84 18.19 0.17
CA GLY A 128 -12.89 19.04 1.35
C GLY A 128 -14.30 19.48 1.77
N LYS A 129 -15.31 19.23 0.94
CA LYS A 129 -16.73 19.47 1.27
C LYS A 129 -17.49 18.14 1.39
N ASP A 130 -17.43 17.34 0.33
CA ASP A 130 -18.18 16.08 0.24
C ASP A 130 -17.30 14.87 0.60
N TYR A 131 -15.99 14.96 0.35
CA TYR A 131 -15.04 13.89 0.68
C TYR A 131 -13.65 14.42 1.00
N VAL A 132 -12.86 13.61 1.71
CA VAL A 132 -11.46 13.87 2.00
C VAL A 132 -10.60 12.67 1.64
N VAL A 133 -9.40 12.89 1.09
CA VAL A 133 -8.44 11.81 0.89
C VAL A 133 -7.73 11.55 2.22
N ARG A 134 -7.90 10.35 2.77
CA ARG A 134 -7.34 9.95 4.05
C ARG A 134 -6.33 8.83 3.85
N THR A 135 -5.18 8.95 4.49
CA THR A 135 -4.22 7.84 4.61
C THR A 135 -4.60 6.99 5.81
N MET A 136 -4.59 5.67 5.66
CA MET A 136 -5.04 4.74 6.68
C MET A 136 -4.13 3.52 6.73
N LEU A 137 -3.95 3.00 7.95
CA LEU A 137 -3.35 1.71 8.24
C LEU A 137 -4.43 0.76 8.76
N ARG A 138 -4.55 -0.42 8.17
CA ARG A 138 -5.38 -1.52 8.69
C ARG A 138 -4.63 -2.84 8.59
N ARG A 139 -4.98 -3.82 9.41
CA ARG A 139 -4.57 -5.21 9.11
C ARG A 139 -5.29 -5.67 7.84
N LYS A 140 -4.70 -6.62 7.12
CA LYS A 140 -5.30 -7.18 5.91
C LYS A 140 -6.61 -7.94 6.21
N ASP A 141 -6.73 -8.51 7.41
CA ASP A 141 -7.94 -9.18 7.89
C ASP A 141 -9.08 -8.24 8.30
N ASP A 142 -8.81 -6.93 8.44
CA ASP A 142 -9.83 -5.96 8.80
C ASP A 142 -10.92 -5.88 7.70
N PRO A 143 -12.20 -6.14 8.04
CA PRO A 143 -13.28 -6.12 7.04
C PRO A 143 -13.45 -4.75 6.37
N GLU A 144 -13.08 -3.65 7.05
CA GLU A 144 -13.16 -2.31 6.49
C GLU A 144 -12.08 -2.07 5.43
N PHE A 145 -10.94 -2.77 5.48
CA PHE A 145 -9.90 -2.67 4.44
C PHE A 145 -10.45 -3.05 3.07
N LEU A 146 -11.20 -4.15 2.97
CA LEU A 146 -11.77 -4.59 1.70
C LEU A 146 -12.82 -3.61 1.16
N LYS A 147 -13.56 -2.92 2.04
CA LYS A 147 -14.51 -1.88 1.65
C LYS A 147 -13.79 -0.63 1.12
N ASP A 148 -12.69 -0.25 1.77
CA ASP A 148 -11.87 0.89 1.38
C ASP A 148 -11.27 0.74 -0.03
N LEU A 149 -11.04 -0.50 -0.48
CA LEU A 149 -10.50 -0.81 -1.82
C LEU A 149 -11.32 -0.20 -2.97
N ALA A 150 -12.62 0.02 -2.78
CA ALA A 150 -13.50 0.62 -3.79
C ALA A 150 -13.21 2.12 -4.04
N ALA A 151 -12.57 2.81 -3.09
CA ALA A 151 -12.34 4.25 -3.12
C ALA A 151 -10.85 4.64 -3.05
N ILE A 152 -9.95 3.70 -3.36
CA ILE A 152 -8.51 3.93 -3.26
C ILE A 152 -8.04 5.07 -4.16
N GLU A 153 -7.09 5.82 -3.64
CA GLU A 153 -6.33 6.84 -4.35
C GLU A 153 -4.83 6.57 -4.15
N GLY A 154 -4.03 6.61 -5.22
CA GLY A 154 -2.60 6.29 -5.09
C GLY A 154 -2.31 4.81 -4.79
N GLY A 155 -1.09 4.52 -4.33
CA GLY A 155 -0.61 3.15 -4.08
C GLY A 155 -1.22 2.49 -2.84
N VAL A 156 -1.22 1.16 -2.84
CA VAL A 156 -1.43 0.36 -1.62
C VAL A 156 -0.09 -0.25 -1.26
N TYR A 157 0.30 -0.11 0.00
CA TYR A 157 1.53 -0.66 0.54
C TYR A 157 1.16 -1.69 1.59
N PHE A 158 2.00 -2.70 1.75
CA PHE A 158 2.02 -3.47 2.98
C PHE A 158 3.36 -3.25 3.68
N VAL A 159 3.33 -3.29 5.00
CA VAL A 159 4.48 -2.99 5.86
C VAL A 159 4.85 -4.24 6.63
N LYS A 160 6.13 -4.62 6.58
CA LYS A 160 6.72 -5.65 7.42
C LYS A 160 7.56 -4.98 8.49
N CYS A 161 7.23 -5.19 9.74
CA CYS A 161 7.99 -4.67 10.86
C CYS A 161 8.89 -5.75 11.45
N THR A 162 10.12 -5.38 11.79
CA THR A 162 11.07 -6.27 12.49
C THR A 162 11.70 -5.51 13.64
N GLN A 163 11.71 -6.08 14.84
CA GLN A 163 12.33 -5.43 16.00
C GLN A 163 13.81 -5.16 15.73
N LEU A 164 14.30 -4.01 16.18
CA LEU A 164 15.72 -3.73 16.25
C LEU A 164 16.22 -4.13 17.65
N VAL A 165 17.17 -5.05 17.69
CA VAL A 165 17.79 -5.55 18.92
C VAL A 165 19.27 -5.15 18.95
N LEU A 166 19.78 -4.84 20.14
CA LEU A 166 21.18 -4.48 20.31
C LEU A 166 22.04 -5.74 20.21
N GLN A 167 22.88 -5.82 19.18
CA GLN A 167 23.82 -6.91 18.95
C GLN A 167 25.22 -6.33 18.74
N ASN A 168 26.17 -6.70 19.60
CA ASN A 168 27.56 -6.23 19.53
C ASN A 168 27.71 -4.70 19.48
N GLY A 169 26.87 -3.97 20.23
CA GLY A 169 26.90 -2.50 20.30
C GLY A 169 26.18 -1.77 19.15
N GLU A 170 25.55 -2.51 18.23
CA GLU A 170 24.78 -1.93 17.12
C GLU A 170 23.33 -2.42 17.14
N MET A 171 22.39 -1.55 16.77
CA MET A 171 20.99 -1.95 16.59
C MET A 171 20.82 -2.67 15.25
N LYS A 172 20.44 -3.94 15.29
CA LYS A 172 20.24 -4.78 14.10
C LYS A 172 18.84 -5.39 14.09
N PRO A 173 18.24 -5.61 12.91
CA PRO A 173 16.99 -6.36 12.82
C PRO A 173 17.14 -7.73 13.49
N GLY A 174 16.23 -8.04 14.40
CA GLY A 174 16.11 -9.33 15.05
C GLY A 174 15.37 -10.35 14.19
N THR A 175 14.79 -11.36 14.84
CA THR A 175 14.01 -12.38 14.16
C THR A 175 12.61 -11.85 13.80
N PRO A 176 12.14 -12.00 12.55
CA PRO A 176 10.76 -11.71 12.18
C PRO A 176 9.75 -12.44 13.07
N GLY A 177 8.66 -11.77 13.44
CA GLY A 177 7.64 -12.37 14.31
C GLY A 177 8.02 -12.50 15.79
N GLN A 178 9.16 -11.95 16.21
CA GLN A 178 9.59 -11.97 17.60
C GLN A 178 9.80 -10.55 18.14
N ILE A 179 9.44 -10.40 19.42
CA ILE A 179 9.68 -9.21 20.23
C ILE A 179 10.29 -9.68 21.54
N THR A 180 11.51 -9.24 21.81
CA THR A 180 12.29 -9.59 23.02
C THR A 180 12.71 -8.31 23.73
N ASP A 181 12.58 -8.24 25.04
CA ASP A 181 13.10 -7.15 25.85
C ASP A 181 14.56 -7.40 26.28
N SER A 182 15.15 -6.40 26.91
CA SER A 182 16.51 -6.45 27.46
C SER A 182 16.71 -7.46 28.60
N ALA A 183 15.62 -7.86 29.27
CA ALA A 183 15.63 -8.85 30.35
C ALA A 183 15.50 -10.30 29.86
N GLY A 184 15.36 -10.51 28.54
CA GLY A 184 15.12 -11.82 27.93
C GLY A 184 13.67 -12.30 28.10
N GLY A 185 12.80 -11.47 28.68
CA GLY A 185 11.35 -11.59 28.57
C GLY A 185 10.88 -11.03 27.22
N GLY A 186 9.60 -11.19 26.91
CA GLY A 186 9.02 -10.54 25.73
C GLY A 186 8.05 -11.40 24.93
N GLY A 187 7.23 -10.71 24.15
CA GLY A 187 6.23 -11.30 23.25
C GLY A 187 4.81 -10.78 23.47
N THR A 188 4.55 -10.09 24.59
CA THR A 188 3.29 -9.40 24.94
C THR A 188 3.59 -8.11 25.69
N ALA A 189 2.65 -7.16 25.73
CA ALA A 189 2.86 -5.86 26.39
C ALA A 189 3.07 -5.94 27.90
N ASP A 190 2.43 -6.88 28.59
CA ASP A 190 2.51 -6.99 30.06
C ASP A 190 3.89 -7.43 30.53
N ASN A 191 4.52 -8.32 29.76
CA ASN A 191 5.81 -8.92 30.07
C ASN A 191 6.97 -8.24 29.33
N TYR A 192 6.71 -7.12 28.65
CA TYR A 192 7.76 -6.34 27.99
C TYR A 192 8.28 -5.27 28.97
N ALA A 193 9.49 -5.47 29.48
CA ALA A 193 10.06 -4.64 30.53
C ALA A 193 10.53 -3.26 30.04
N ASP A 194 10.88 -3.13 28.76
CA ASP A 194 11.43 -1.90 28.21
C ASP A 194 10.33 -0.87 27.90
N ALA A 195 10.62 0.42 28.08
CA ALA A 195 9.67 1.50 27.80
C ALA A 195 9.43 1.73 26.30
N VAL A 196 10.28 1.19 25.45
CA VAL A 196 10.32 1.46 24.01
C VAL A 196 10.59 0.17 23.23
N VAL A 197 9.86 -0.03 22.15
CA VAL A 197 10.15 -1.05 21.13
C VAL A 197 10.69 -0.32 19.91
N ALA A 198 12.00 -0.45 19.64
CA ALA A 198 12.58 0.00 18.39
C ALA A 198 12.37 -1.07 17.31
N PHE A 199 12.00 -0.67 16.10
CA PHE A 199 11.76 -1.57 14.99
C PHE A 199 12.11 -0.90 13.66
N THR A 200 12.37 -1.72 12.64
CA THR A 200 12.46 -1.27 11.26
C THR A 200 11.16 -1.63 10.55
N ALA A 201 10.62 -0.68 9.78
CA ALA A 201 9.42 -0.84 8.98
C ALA A 201 9.81 -0.83 7.50
N ASP A 202 9.57 -1.95 6.83
CA ASP A 202 9.86 -2.18 5.42
C ASP A 202 8.57 -2.05 4.60
N PHE A 203 8.52 -1.04 3.73
CA PHE A 203 7.32 -0.70 2.96
C PHE A 203 7.38 -1.30 1.56
N HIS A 204 6.42 -2.15 1.23
CA HIS A 204 6.33 -2.82 -0.05
C HIS A 204 5.09 -2.38 -0.82
N MET A 205 5.27 -1.80 -2.00
CA MET A 205 4.17 -1.40 -2.87
C MET A 205 3.52 -2.61 -3.53
N LEU A 206 2.19 -2.66 -3.53
CA LEU A 206 1.43 -3.69 -4.22
C LEU A 206 1.19 -3.34 -5.69
N PRO A 207 1.31 -4.34 -6.59
CA PRO A 207 1.05 -4.15 -8.01
C PRO A 207 -0.45 -4.10 -8.34
N VAL A 208 -1.30 -4.68 -7.49
CA VAL A 208 -2.74 -4.87 -7.73
C VAL A 208 -3.53 -4.44 -6.50
N LYS A 209 -4.67 -3.78 -6.74
CA LYS A 209 -5.56 -3.24 -5.70
C LYS A 209 -6.97 -3.83 -5.75
N ALA A 210 -7.23 -4.74 -6.70
CA ALA A 210 -8.53 -5.37 -6.85
C ALA A 210 -8.83 -6.30 -5.67
N VAL A 211 -10.08 -6.32 -5.20
CA VAL A 211 -10.52 -7.15 -4.06
C VAL A 211 -10.14 -8.62 -4.25
N GLY A 212 -10.29 -9.16 -5.47
CA GLY A 212 -9.94 -10.55 -5.79
C GLY A 212 -8.47 -10.92 -5.58
N TYR A 213 -7.57 -9.94 -5.52
CA TYR A 213 -6.16 -10.17 -5.22
C TYR A 213 -5.92 -10.54 -3.74
N PHE A 214 -6.79 -10.06 -2.85
CA PHE A 214 -6.67 -10.24 -1.40
C PHE A 214 -7.49 -11.41 -0.85
N SER A 215 -8.47 -11.91 -1.62
CA SER A 215 -9.42 -12.94 -1.18
C SER A 215 -8.98 -14.39 -1.44
N GLY A 216 -7.84 -14.62 -2.11
CA GLY A 216 -7.36 -15.96 -2.47
C GLY A 216 -5.94 -16.28 -1.98
N SER A 217 -5.60 -17.57 -1.91
CA SER A 217 -4.29 -18.08 -1.43
C SER A 217 -3.10 -17.78 -2.35
N GLY A 218 -3.32 -17.23 -3.54
CA GLY A 218 -2.27 -17.03 -4.55
C GLY A 218 -1.82 -15.58 -4.76
N GLY A 219 -2.73 -14.61 -4.63
CA GLY A 219 -2.44 -13.22 -5.03
C GLY A 219 -1.53 -12.51 -4.03
N PHE A 220 -2.14 -11.99 -2.97
CA PHE A 220 -1.41 -11.29 -1.92
C PHE A 220 -0.50 -12.21 -1.11
N ALA A 221 -0.96 -13.40 -0.72
CA ALA A 221 -0.17 -14.31 0.10
C ALA A 221 1.19 -14.68 -0.53
N ALA A 222 1.21 -15.00 -1.83
CA ALA A 222 2.47 -15.28 -2.52
C ALA A 222 3.37 -14.04 -2.64
N GLN A 223 2.79 -12.86 -2.79
CA GLN A 223 3.55 -11.61 -2.83
C GLN A 223 4.14 -11.26 -1.45
N PHE A 224 3.37 -11.48 -0.38
CA PHE A 224 3.80 -11.28 0.99
C PHE A 224 5.04 -12.12 1.30
N GLU A 225 5.04 -13.41 0.94
CA GLU A 225 6.19 -14.30 1.12
C GLU A 225 7.41 -13.93 0.26
N ARG A 226 7.19 -13.52 -0.99
CA ARG A 226 8.27 -13.22 -1.95
C ARG A 226 8.88 -11.84 -1.77
N ALA A 227 8.20 -10.92 -1.10
CA ALA A 227 8.66 -9.55 -0.96
C ALA A 227 9.86 -9.46 -0.01
N LYS A 228 11.02 -9.20 -0.62
CA LYS A 228 12.31 -8.99 0.06
C LYS A 228 12.86 -7.59 -0.13
N ASN A 229 12.43 -6.90 -1.20
CA ASN A 229 12.94 -5.59 -1.57
C ASN A 229 11.86 -4.55 -1.24
N PRO A 230 11.98 -3.82 -0.11
CA PRO A 230 11.11 -2.70 0.15
C PRO A 230 11.38 -1.56 -0.83
N VAL A 231 10.36 -0.73 -1.06
CA VAL A 231 10.53 0.53 -1.78
C VAL A 231 11.31 1.52 -0.92
N PHE A 232 11.06 1.50 0.39
CA PHE A 232 11.85 2.20 1.39
C PHE A 232 11.70 1.54 2.77
N SER A 233 12.67 1.81 3.64
CA SER A 233 12.70 1.32 5.02
C SER A 233 12.99 2.46 5.98
N ARG A 234 12.42 2.38 7.18
CA ARG A 234 12.60 3.37 8.24
C ARG A 234 12.68 2.72 9.60
N ASN A 235 13.60 3.21 10.43
CA ASN A 235 13.69 2.83 11.82
C ASN A 235 12.76 3.73 12.63
N LEU A 236 11.85 3.12 13.37
CA LEU A 236 10.80 3.74 14.16
C LEU A 236 10.83 3.18 15.57
N ALA A 237 10.06 3.79 16.46
CA ALA A 237 9.93 3.31 17.82
C ALA A 237 8.53 3.58 18.38
N VAL A 238 7.94 2.59 19.03
CA VAL A 238 6.71 2.78 19.81
C VAL A 238 7.06 2.82 21.29
N ARG A 239 6.44 3.74 22.02
CA ARG A 239 6.61 3.93 23.46
C ARG A 239 5.36 3.46 24.20
N ARG A 240 5.55 3.01 25.44
CA ARG A 240 4.45 2.68 26.35
C ARG A 240 3.66 3.92 26.76
#